data_AF-A0A3A8H440-F1
#
_entry.id   AF-A0A3A8H440-F1
#
_cell.length_a   1.000
_cell.length_b   1.000
_cell.length_c   1.000
_cell.angle_alpha   90.00
_cell.angle_beta   90.00
_cell.angle_gamma   90.00
#
_symmetry.space_group_name_H-M   'P 1'
#
loop_
_entity.id
_entity.type
_entity.pdbx_description
1 polymer ?
#
loop_
_entity_poly.entity_id
_entity_poly.type
_entity_poly.pdbx_seq_one_letter_code
_entity_poly.pdbx_strand_id
1 'polypeptide(L)'
;MAGDVALLDALDRHARRRGEGIATLSVLEGPADAASTLWARWAARHGLGVVEVSGEDLHAAALGWARALAAGRDLGADAEALATFSLTAANPRHLPVFTGKTAHERRVLLDAHAPPARLPEATWALCRALVIGRDATAPGVLPDAVTAALAKNVGAGLRA
;
A
#
# COMPACT_ATOMS: atom_id res chain seq x y z
N MET A 1 -14.61 8.51 29.91
CA MET A 1 -14.74 7.04 30.08
C MET A 1 -15.89 6.47 29.25
N ALA A 2 -17.17 6.76 29.55
CA ALA A 2 -18.29 6.26 28.73
C ALA A 2 -18.31 6.81 27.28
N GLY A 3 -17.94 8.08 27.10
CA GLY A 3 -17.83 8.71 25.78
C GLY A 3 -16.76 8.07 24.89
N ASP A 4 -15.57 7.80 25.43
CA ASP A 4 -14.47 7.14 24.72
C ASP A 4 -14.87 5.76 24.19
N VAL A 5 -15.59 4.96 25.00
CA VAL A 5 -16.04 3.62 24.60
C VAL A 5 -17.00 3.71 23.42
N ALA A 6 -17.97 4.63 23.48
CA ALA A 6 -18.91 4.84 22.38
C ALA A 6 -18.21 5.28 21.07
N LEU A 7 -17.16 6.10 21.17
CA LEU A 7 -16.37 6.50 20.01
C LEU A 7 -15.54 5.34 19.44
N LEU A 8 -14.92 4.52 20.30
CA LEU A 8 -14.19 3.32 19.87
C LEU A 8 -15.12 2.31 19.15
N ASP A 9 -16.33 2.11 19.65
CA ASP A 9 -17.33 1.24 19.03
C ASP A 9 -17.83 1.82 17.68
N ALA A 10 -17.91 3.14 17.56
CA ALA A 10 -18.23 3.80 16.29
C ALA A 10 -17.11 3.57 15.25
N LEU A 11 -15.84 3.67 15.67
CA LEU A 11 -14.68 3.38 14.83
C LEU A 11 -14.66 1.91 14.38
N ASP A 12 -15.01 0.97 15.26
CA ASP A 12 -15.13 -0.46 14.91
C ASP A 12 -16.21 -0.69 13.85
N ARG A 13 -17.36 -0.05 14.02
CA ARG A 13 -18.45 -0.12 13.06
C ARG A 13 -18.02 0.42 11.70
N HIS A 14 -17.29 1.53 11.67
CA HIS A 14 -16.78 2.11 10.44
C HIS A 14 -15.73 1.21 9.77
N ALA A 15 -14.84 0.59 10.56
CA ALA A 15 -13.86 -0.35 10.04
C ALA A 15 -14.51 -1.58 9.41
N ARG A 16 -15.54 -2.15 10.06
CA ARG A 16 -16.33 -3.24 9.49
C ARG A 16 -16.97 -2.84 8.16
N ARG A 17 -17.59 -1.66 8.08
CA ARG A 17 -18.19 -1.15 6.83
C ARG A 17 -17.15 -1.00 5.72
N ARG A 18 -15.94 -0.52 6.03
CA ARG A 18 -14.83 -0.48 5.05
C ARG A 18 -14.46 -1.88 4.58
N GLY A 19 -14.40 -2.86 5.48
CA GLY A 19 -14.17 -4.27 5.14
C GLY A 19 -15.25 -4.87 4.23
N GLU A 20 -16.49 -4.41 4.36
CA GLU A 20 -17.63 -4.77 3.50
C GLU A 20 -17.64 -4.01 2.15
N GLY A 21 -16.62 -3.19 1.86
CA GLY A 21 -16.53 -2.41 0.63
C GLY A 21 -17.39 -1.13 0.63
N ILE A 22 -17.96 -0.75 1.78
CA ILE A 22 -18.77 0.46 1.91
C ILE A 22 -17.87 1.66 2.15
N ALA A 23 -17.85 2.60 1.21
CA ALA A 23 -17.11 3.86 1.33
C ALA A 23 -17.51 4.59 2.63
N THR A 24 -16.56 4.70 3.56
CA THR A 24 -16.82 5.21 4.93
C THR A 24 -15.69 6.14 5.35
N LEU A 25 -16.02 7.42 5.51
CA LEU A 25 -15.16 8.45 6.10
C LEU A 25 -15.39 8.51 7.61
N SER A 26 -14.32 8.63 8.41
CA SER A 26 -14.40 8.80 9.87
C SER A 26 -13.70 10.10 10.23
N VAL A 27 -14.43 11.03 10.85
CA VAL A 27 -13.90 12.32 11.31
C VAL A 27 -14.08 12.38 12.81
N LEU A 28 -13.01 12.71 13.53
CA LEU A 28 -13.08 13.06 14.94
C LEU A 28 -13.03 14.58 15.06
N GLU A 29 -13.95 15.13 15.84
CA GLU A 29 -14.01 16.57 16.13
C GLU A 29 -13.73 16.79 17.61
N GLY A 30 -12.84 17.73 17.92
CA GLY A 30 -12.43 18.06 19.29
C GLY A 30 -10.97 18.48 19.39
N PRO A 31 -10.42 18.54 20.61
CA PRO A 31 -8.99 18.82 20.81
C PRO A 31 -8.12 17.81 20.07
N ALA A 32 -7.15 18.30 19.30
CA ALA A 32 -6.30 17.48 18.44
C ALA A 32 -5.63 16.32 19.20
N ASP A 33 -5.05 16.61 20.37
CA ASP A 33 -4.36 15.61 21.20
C ASP A 33 -5.29 14.47 21.66
N ALA A 34 -6.54 14.81 21.99
CA ALA A 34 -7.55 13.83 22.41
C ALA A 34 -7.98 12.94 21.23
N ALA A 35 -8.14 13.52 20.04
CA ALA A 35 -8.47 12.78 18.82
C ALA A 35 -7.33 11.85 18.39
N SER A 36 -6.08 12.32 18.37
CA SER A 36 -4.89 11.51 18.05
C SER A 36 -4.73 10.35 19.03
N THR A 37 -4.92 10.60 20.34
CA THR A 37 -4.86 9.56 21.37
C THR A 37 -5.93 8.50 21.16
N LEU A 38 -7.16 8.89 20.80
CA LEU A 38 -8.25 7.96 20.55
C LEU A 38 -7.98 7.08 19.31
N TRP A 39 -7.49 7.68 18.22
CA TRP A 39 -7.08 6.94 17.02
C TRP A 39 -5.97 5.95 17.32
N ALA A 40 -4.93 6.37 18.05
CA ALA A 40 -3.82 5.51 18.43
C ALA A 40 -4.30 4.32 19.29
N ARG A 41 -5.18 4.57 20.27
CA ARG A 41 -5.78 3.50 21.10
C ARG A 41 -6.61 2.52 20.27
N TRP A 42 -7.44 3.03 19.37
CA TRP A 42 -8.25 2.21 18.48
C TRP A 42 -7.36 1.34 17.58
N ALA A 43 -6.36 1.94 16.94
CA ALA A 43 -5.45 1.24 16.03
C ALA A 43 -4.64 0.16 16.77
N ALA A 44 -4.12 0.47 17.96
CA ALA A 44 -3.39 -0.49 18.79
C ALA A 44 -4.24 -1.72 19.13
N ARG A 45 -5.53 -1.54 19.44
CA ARG A 45 -6.47 -2.66 19.72
C ARG A 45 -6.65 -3.59 18.52
N HIS A 46 -6.49 -3.07 17.31
CA HIS A 46 -6.62 -3.82 16.05
C HIS A 46 -5.28 -4.23 15.43
N GLY A 47 -4.16 -3.99 16.13
CA GLY A 47 -2.81 -4.27 15.59
C GLY A 47 -2.48 -3.45 14.34
N LEU A 48 -3.07 -2.25 14.20
CA LEU A 48 -2.86 -1.37 13.07
C LEU A 48 -1.75 -0.35 13.37
N GLY A 49 -0.90 -0.09 12.38
CA GLY A 49 0.03 1.04 12.41
C GLY A 49 -0.69 2.36 12.12
N VAL A 50 -0.33 3.41 12.85
CA VAL A 50 -0.81 4.78 12.61
C VAL A 50 0.34 5.61 12.07
N VAL A 51 0.08 6.32 10.97
CA VAL A 51 0.99 7.35 10.45
C VAL A 51 0.35 8.69 10.73
N GLU A 52 0.95 9.45 11.64
CA GLU A 52 0.55 10.82 11.91
C GLU A 52 1.35 11.75 11.01
N VAL A 53 0.65 12.68 10.36
CA VAL A 53 1.25 13.66 9.46
C VAL A 53 0.68 15.01 9.87
N SER A 54 1.55 15.92 10.26
CA SER A 54 1.16 17.29 10.61
C SER A 54 1.07 18.13 9.33
N GLY A 55 -0.05 18.81 9.13
CA GLY A 55 -0.26 19.74 8.01
C GLY A 55 -0.87 19.09 6.76
N GLU A 56 -0.95 19.87 5.68
CA GLU A 56 -1.64 19.49 4.43
C GLU A 56 -0.69 18.92 3.36
N ASP A 57 0.55 18.55 3.73
CA ASP A 57 1.52 17.99 2.79
C ASP A 57 1.16 16.53 2.44
N LEU A 58 0.38 16.39 1.37
CA LEU A 58 -0.04 15.10 0.81
C LEU A 58 1.15 14.22 0.42
N HIS A 59 2.28 14.80 0.03
CA HIS A 59 3.46 14.03 -0.36
C HIS A 59 4.16 13.46 0.88
N ALA A 60 4.35 14.27 1.92
CA ALA A 60 4.84 13.80 3.21
C ALA A 60 3.93 12.71 3.79
N ALA A 61 2.61 12.87 3.66
CA ALA A 61 1.66 11.87 4.12
C ALA A 61 1.79 10.53 3.37
N ALA A 62 1.86 10.59 2.04
CA ALA A 62 1.99 9.39 1.22
C ALA A 62 3.33 8.68 1.44
N LEU A 63 4.43 9.42 1.61
CA LEU A 63 5.72 8.84 1.97
C LEU A 63 5.69 8.20 3.36
N GLY A 64 5.08 8.86 4.35
CA GLY A 64 4.90 8.29 5.69
C GLY A 64 4.14 6.97 5.65
N TRP A 65 3.04 6.92 4.88
CA TRP A 65 2.24 5.72 4.69
C TRP A 65 3.03 4.60 3.99
N ALA A 66 3.73 4.93 2.90
CA ALA A 66 4.53 3.96 2.17
C ALA A 66 5.67 3.37 3.03
N ARG A 67 6.32 4.19 3.87
CA ARG A 67 7.33 3.70 4.83
C ARG A 67 6.72 2.75 5.86
N ALA A 68 5.56 3.09 6.42
CA ALA A 68 4.88 2.23 7.37
C ALA A 68 4.47 0.88 6.74
N LEU A 69 4.03 0.89 5.47
CA LEU A 69 3.76 -0.33 4.72
C LEU A 69 5.03 -1.16 4.50
N ALA A 70 6.12 -0.53 4.05
CA ALA A 70 7.39 -1.21 3.83
C ALA A 70 7.95 -1.83 5.12
N ALA A 71 7.73 -1.20 6.28
CA ALA A 71 8.13 -1.72 7.57
C ALA A 71 7.38 -3.01 7.98
N GLY A 72 6.15 -3.19 7.52
CA GLY A 72 5.29 -4.32 7.90
C GLY A 72 5.06 -5.36 6.81
N ARG A 73 5.46 -5.10 5.56
CA ARG A 73 5.16 -5.95 4.39
C ARG A 73 6.35 -6.05 3.44
N ASP A 74 6.46 -7.19 2.76
CA ASP A 74 7.35 -7.34 1.60
C ASP A 74 6.65 -6.77 0.36
N LEU A 75 6.90 -5.48 0.07
CA LEU A 75 6.33 -4.80 -1.09
C LEU A 75 6.77 -5.43 -2.42
N GLY A 76 7.94 -6.08 -2.47
CA GLY A 76 8.40 -6.83 -3.64
C GLY A 76 7.58 -8.10 -3.86
N ALA A 77 7.27 -8.83 -2.78
CA ALA A 77 6.38 -9.99 -2.84
C ALA A 77 4.95 -9.60 -3.24
N ASP A 78 4.42 -8.51 -2.68
CA ASP A 78 3.09 -8.00 -3.05
C ASP A 78 3.05 -7.61 -4.54
N ALA A 79 4.11 -6.97 -5.05
CA ALA A 79 4.23 -6.64 -6.46
C ALA A 79 4.32 -7.89 -7.36
N GLU A 80 5.10 -8.90 -6.97
CA GLU A 80 5.15 -10.17 -7.71
C GLU A 80 3.80 -10.89 -7.75
N ALA A 81 3.07 -10.91 -6.63
CA ALA A 81 1.73 -11.49 -6.56
C ALA A 81 0.76 -10.74 -7.50
N LEU A 82 0.79 -9.41 -7.49
CA LEU A 82 -0.03 -8.58 -8.38
C LEU A 82 0.33 -8.79 -9.85
N ALA A 83 1.62 -8.86 -10.18
CA ALA A 83 2.11 -9.09 -11.53
C ALA A 83 1.67 -10.48 -12.04
N THR A 84 1.83 -11.50 -11.21
CA THR A 84 1.44 -12.87 -11.52
C THR A 84 -0.07 -12.95 -11.77
N PHE A 85 -0.87 -12.42 -10.84
CA PHE A 85 -2.33 -12.37 -10.98
C PHE A 85 -2.75 -11.65 -12.28
N SER A 86 -2.19 -10.48 -12.54
CA SER A 86 -2.60 -9.63 -13.67
C SER A 86 -2.20 -10.22 -15.02
N LEU A 87 -1.01 -10.82 -15.11
CA LEU A 87 -0.52 -11.48 -16.31
C LEU A 87 -1.28 -12.78 -16.59
N THR A 88 -1.54 -13.59 -15.57
CA THR A 88 -2.34 -14.82 -15.71
C THR A 88 -3.80 -14.51 -16.07
N ALA A 89 -4.38 -13.43 -15.52
CA ALA A 89 -5.71 -12.98 -15.92
C ALA A 89 -5.77 -12.54 -17.39
N ALA A 90 -4.69 -11.94 -17.91
CA ALA A 90 -4.59 -11.55 -19.31
C ALA A 90 -4.29 -12.73 -20.25
N ASN A 91 -3.53 -13.73 -19.78
CA ASN A 91 -3.20 -14.92 -20.53
C ASN A 91 -3.08 -16.17 -19.61
N PRO A 92 -4.17 -16.92 -19.42
CA PRO A 92 -4.21 -18.05 -18.47
C PRO A 92 -3.23 -19.19 -18.77
N ARG A 93 -2.69 -19.28 -19.99
CA ARG A 93 -1.71 -20.30 -20.38
C ARG A 93 -0.30 -19.98 -19.91
N HIS A 94 -0.06 -18.76 -19.44
CA HIS A 94 1.25 -18.32 -18.94
C HIS A 94 1.12 -17.90 -17.48
N LEU A 95 1.78 -18.67 -16.61
CA LEU A 95 1.97 -18.36 -15.20
C LEU A 95 3.43 -17.92 -15.01
N PRO A 96 3.72 -16.61 -14.99
CA PRO A 96 5.08 -16.14 -14.76
C PRO A 96 5.51 -16.52 -13.35
N VAL A 97 6.73 -17.04 -13.21
CA VAL A 97 7.34 -17.36 -11.92
C VAL A 97 8.56 -16.46 -11.75
N PHE A 98 8.57 -15.61 -10.73
CA PHE A 98 9.66 -14.65 -10.47
C PHE A 98 10.65 -15.12 -9.40
N THR A 99 10.23 -16.05 -8.54
CA THR A 99 11.04 -16.61 -7.47
C THR A 99 12.33 -17.22 -8.01
N GLY A 100 13.47 -16.86 -7.39
CA GLY A 100 14.80 -17.36 -7.77
C GLY A 100 15.39 -16.76 -9.05
N LYS A 101 14.69 -15.82 -9.72
CA LYS A 101 15.19 -15.15 -10.92
C LYS A 101 16.01 -13.92 -10.58
N THR A 102 17.04 -13.67 -11.38
CA THR A 102 17.82 -12.44 -11.34
C THR A 102 16.98 -11.24 -11.82
N ALA A 103 17.39 -10.02 -11.46
CA ALA A 103 16.77 -8.79 -11.94
C ALA A 103 16.67 -8.73 -13.49
N HIS A 104 17.69 -9.26 -14.18
CA HIS A 104 17.68 -9.34 -15.65
C HIS A 104 16.58 -10.29 -16.16
N GLU A 105 16.50 -11.50 -15.62
CA GLU A 105 15.48 -12.48 -16.03
C GLU A 105 14.06 -12.02 -15.70
N ARG A 106 13.85 -11.38 -14.55
CA ARG A 106 12.56 -10.78 -14.19
C ARG A 106 12.16 -9.71 -15.21
N ARG A 107 13.10 -8.85 -15.62
CA ARG A 107 12.86 -7.85 -16.68
C ARG A 107 12.51 -8.50 -18.01
N VAL A 108 13.27 -9.49 -18.46
CA VAL A 108 13.00 -10.22 -19.72
C VAL A 108 11.60 -10.84 -19.72
N LEU A 109 11.19 -11.44 -18.59
CA LEU A 109 9.84 -11.98 -18.46
C LEU A 109 8.76 -10.90 -18.55
N LEU A 110 8.92 -9.79 -17.82
CA LEU A 110 7.94 -8.71 -17.83
C LEU A 110 7.85 -8.05 -19.22
N ASP A 111 8.96 -7.93 -19.93
CA ASP A 111 9.03 -7.34 -21.28
C ASP A 111 8.42 -8.25 -22.35
N ALA A 112 8.37 -9.57 -22.12
CA ALA A 112 7.74 -10.53 -23.00
C ALA A 112 6.19 -10.45 -22.98
N HIS A 113 5.61 -9.66 -22.08
CA HIS A 113 4.17 -9.51 -21.92
C HIS A 113 3.71 -8.06 -22.16
N ALA A 114 2.56 -7.92 -22.81
CA ALA A 114 1.89 -6.62 -22.88
C ALA A 114 1.43 -6.18 -21.46
N PRO A 115 1.44 -4.88 -21.15
CA PRO A 115 0.87 -4.35 -19.91
C PRO A 115 -0.56 -4.84 -19.69
N PRO A 116 -0.93 -5.29 -18.47
CA PRO A 116 -2.29 -5.72 -18.17
C PRO A 116 -3.28 -4.56 -18.36
N ALA A 117 -4.25 -4.72 -19.27
CA ALA A 117 -5.21 -3.65 -19.61
C ALA A 117 -6.09 -3.18 -18.44
N ARG A 118 -6.24 -4.00 -17.39
CA ARG A 118 -7.03 -3.67 -16.20
C ARG A 118 -6.25 -2.91 -15.12
N LEU A 119 -4.93 -2.75 -15.28
CA LEU A 119 -4.11 -1.99 -14.35
C LEU A 119 -3.80 -0.60 -14.93
N PRO A 120 -3.88 0.46 -14.12
CA PRO A 120 -3.34 1.76 -14.51
C PRO A 120 -1.86 1.66 -14.86
N GLU A 121 -1.43 2.39 -15.89
CA GLU A 121 -0.04 2.36 -16.37
C GLU A 121 0.97 2.67 -15.26
N ALA A 122 0.68 3.66 -14.41
CA ALA A 122 1.55 4.05 -13.31
C ALA A 122 1.68 2.93 -12.24
N THR A 123 0.58 2.24 -11.93
CA THR A 123 0.58 1.08 -11.02
C THR A 123 1.39 -0.07 -11.61
N TRP A 124 1.23 -0.34 -12.91
CA TRP A 124 2.01 -1.37 -13.58
C TRP A 124 3.50 -1.03 -13.64
N ALA A 125 3.85 0.23 -13.91
CA ALA A 125 5.23 0.70 -13.94
C ALA A 125 5.91 0.57 -12.57
N LEU A 126 5.23 0.94 -11.48
CA LEU A 126 5.73 0.76 -10.11
C LEU A 126 5.89 -0.74 -9.78
N CYS A 127 4.87 -1.54 -10.08
CA CYS A 127 4.90 -2.99 -9.88
C CYS A 127 6.10 -3.64 -10.59
N ARG A 128 6.34 -3.31 -11.87
CA ARG A 128 7.52 -3.79 -12.61
C ARG A 128 8.83 -3.39 -11.95
N ALA A 129 8.96 -2.14 -11.51
CA ALA A 129 10.16 -1.65 -10.84
C ALA A 129 10.44 -2.42 -9.53
N LEU A 130 9.39 -2.69 -8.74
CA LEU A 130 9.47 -3.47 -7.50
C LEU A 130 9.85 -4.93 -7.75
N VAL A 131 9.26 -5.58 -8.75
CA VAL A 131 9.61 -6.97 -9.13
C VAL A 131 11.06 -7.06 -9.59
N ILE A 132 11.50 -6.16 -10.48
CA ILE A 132 12.88 -6.17 -11.01
C ILE A 132 13.88 -5.89 -9.88
N GLY A 133 13.60 -4.89 -9.05
CA GLY A 133 14.46 -4.43 -7.96
C GLY A 133 14.33 -5.19 -6.65
N ARG A 134 13.64 -6.33 -6.61
CA ARG A 134 13.30 -7.07 -5.38
C ARG A 134 14.49 -7.28 -4.46
N ASP A 135 15.60 -7.78 -5.00
CA ASP A 135 16.77 -8.15 -4.19
C ASP A 135 17.63 -6.92 -3.81
N ALA A 136 17.33 -5.74 -4.35
CA ALA A 136 18.06 -4.51 -4.09
C ALA A 136 17.56 -3.76 -2.84
N THR A 137 16.41 -4.13 -2.29
CA THR A 137 15.82 -3.47 -1.12
C THR A 137 15.80 -4.41 0.07
N ALA A 138 16.38 -3.99 1.19
CA ALA A 138 16.33 -4.76 2.43
C ALA A 138 14.89 -4.79 3.00
N PRO A 139 14.48 -5.88 3.67
CA PRO A 139 13.19 -5.94 4.37
C PRO A 139 13.02 -4.74 5.31
N GLY A 140 11.83 -4.15 5.34
CA GLY A 140 11.54 -2.99 6.18
C GLY A 140 11.95 -1.63 5.59
N VAL A 141 12.71 -1.61 4.50
CA VAL A 141 13.17 -0.38 3.83
C VAL A 141 12.23 -0.03 2.69
N LEU A 142 11.89 1.27 2.57
CA LEU A 142 11.09 1.75 1.44
C LEU A 142 11.92 1.67 0.15
N PRO A 143 11.47 0.93 -0.89
CA PRO A 143 12.19 0.87 -2.16
C PRO A 143 12.22 2.23 -2.86
N ASP A 144 13.36 2.58 -3.47
CA ASP A 144 13.54 3.84 -4.22
C ASP A 144 12.50 4.02 -5.33
N ALA A 145 12.04 2.91 -5.92
CA ALA A 145 10.97 2.91 -6.92
C ALA A 145 9.66 3.53 -6.38
N VAL A 146 9.32 3.29 -5.11
CA VAL A 146 8.13 3.86 -4.47
C VAL A 146 8.30 5.35 -4.25
N THR A 147 9.46 5.77 -3.74
CA THR A 147 9.81 7.20 -3.57
C THR A 147 9.73 7.94 -4.91
N ALA A 148 10.30 7.36 -5.97
CA ALA A 148 10.28 7.94 -7.31
C ALA A 148 8.86 7.99 -7.92
N ALA A 149 8.01 6.99 -7.65
CA ALA A 149 6.62 6.98 -8.10
C ALA A 149 5.79 8.05 -7.38
N LEU A 150 5.94 8.18 -6.06
CA LEU A 150 5.25 9.19 -5.25
C LEU A 150 5.68 10.62 -5.62
N ALA A 151 6.93 10.82 -6.00
CA ALA A 151 7.43 12.12 -6.48
C ALA A 151 6.79 12.53 -7.82
N LYS A 152 6.45 11.57 -8.68
CA LYS A 152 5.79 11.83 -9.97
C LYS A 152 4.28 12.03 -9.83
N ASN A 153 3.63 11.23 -9.00
CA ASN A 153 2.20 11.31 -8.76
C ASN A 153 1.83 10.64 -7.43
N VAL A 154 1.47 11.45 -6.43
CA VAL A 154 1.04 11.00 -5.10
C VAL A 154 -0.16 10.04 -5.19
N GLY A 155 -1.12 10.34 -6.06
CA GLY A 155 -2.30 9.50 -6.26
C GLY A 155 -2.01 8.15 -6.91
N ALA A 156 -0.94 8.04 -7.70
CA ALA A 156 -0.52 6.77 -8.29
C ALA A 156 0.17 5.85 -7.28
N GLY A 157 0.99 6.40 -6.38
CA GLY A 157 1.67 5.63 -5.34
C GLY A 157 0.77 5.18 -4.18
N LEU A 158 -0.38 5.84 -3.97
CA LEU A 158 -1.37 5.43 -2.97
C LEU A 158 -2.36 4.34 -3.45
N ARG A 159 -2.46 4.12 -4.77
CA ARG A 159 -3.41 3.16 -5.39
C ARG A 159 -2.78 1.84 -5.82
N ALA A 160 -1.46 1.73 -5.76
CA ALA A 160 -0.71 0.50 -6.04
C ALA A 160 -0.71 -0.42 -4.80
#